data_AF-A0A956IA74-F1
#
_entry.id   AF-A0A956IA74-F1
#
_cell.length_a   1.000
_cell.length_b   1.000
_cell.length_c   1.000
_cell.angle_alpha   90.00
_cell.angle_beta   90.00
_cell.angle_gamma   90.00
#
_symmetry.space_group_name_H-M   'P 1'
#
loop_
_entity.id
_entity.type
_entity.pdbx_description
1 polymer ?
#
loop_
_entity_poly.entity_id
_entity_poly.type
_entity_poly.pdbx_seq_one_letter_code
_entity_poly.pdbx_strand_id
1 'polypeptide(L)'
;VQGGNLDDKKVGVVYRLPGYHAPQTANGYYVRTFDDGREEWHVPVRVRSWEGSLITFDAWYEDGTWYFDEGAGEWRKRTWVDDNGGDLYPAAMGPWSILSRFWTPESGVTVGEEGVQGLLDFRVANLDWDKEVAMVWSTDGWQTSHWSGQGAGPNQFRFVNPLGSILDGQHDFEHWRIELDIPGPVQRFEYAIVYRHGFAEGATPSEVWDNNGGRNYVIEAQPLF
;
A
#
# COMPACT_ATOMS: atom_id res chain seq x y z
N VAL A 1 19.88 10.81 23.63
CA VAL A 1 20.72 9.80 24.33
C VAL A 1 21.69 10.54 25.23
N GLN A 2 21.89 10.09 26.48
CA GLN A 2 22.85 10.73 27.38
C GLN A 2 24.26 10.65 26.78
N GLY A 3 24.93 11.80 26.61
CA GLY A 3 26.28 11.87 26.04
C GLY A 3 26.35 11.94 24.50
N GLY A 4 25.22 11.91 23.78
CA GLY A 4 25.18 12.16 22.33
C GLY A 4 25.27 13.65 22.01
N ASN A 5 26.02 14.01 20.97
CA ASN A 5 26.03 15.37 20.45
C ASN A 5 24.72 15.65 19.70
N LEU A 6 23.93 16.60 20.20
CA LEU A 6 22.64 16.95 19.61
C LEU A 6 22.77 17.49 18.18
N ASP A 7 23.88 18.16 17.86
CA ASP A 7 24.15 18.67 16.50
C ASP A 7 24.45 17.54 15.50
N ASP A 8 24.86 16.38 16.01
CA ASP A 8 25.16 15.20 15.22
C ASP A 8 23.96 14.26 15.04
N LYS A 9 22.87 14.52 15.77
CA LYS A 9 21.65 13.73 15.72
C LYS A 9 20.92 13.99 14.41
N LYS A 10 20.53 12.93 13.70
CA LYS A 10 19.85 13.02 12.40
C LYS A 10 18.80 11.94 12.27
N VAL A 11 17.73 12.26 11.56
CA VAL A 11 16.78 11.28 11.03
C VAL A 11 16.79 11.45 9.52
N GLY A 12 16.63 10.37 8.79
CA GLY A 12 16.36 10.45 7.36
C GLY A 12 15.58 9.26 6.86
N VAL A 13 15.23 9.33 5.59
CA VAL A 13 14.61 8.22 4.87
C VAL A 13 15.39 7.95 3.60
N VAL A 14 15.44 6.68 3.23
CA VAL A 14 15.81 6.24 1.89
C VAL A 14 14.50 5.87 1.20
N TYR A 15 14.11 6.63 0.17
CA TYR A 15 12.82 6.47 -0.49
C TYR A 15 12.94 6.15 -1.97
N ARG A 16 11.95 5.42 -2.49
CA ARG A 16 11.78 5.10 -3.90
C ARG A 16 10.45 5.66 -4.41
N LEU A 17 10.48 6.12 -5.66
CA LEU A 17 9.27 6.43 -6.43
C LEU A 17 8.98 5.25 -7.35
N PRO A 18 7.71 4.85 -7.52
CA PRO A 18 7.37 3.83 -8.49
C PRO A 18 7.91 4.16 -9.89
N GLY A 19 8.60 3.20 -10.52
CA GLY A 19 9.22 3.36 -11.84
C GLY A 19 10.59 4.05 -11.87
N TYR A 20 11.21 4.37 -10.72
CA TYR A 20 12.54 5.01 -10.65
C TYR A 20 13.64 4.08 -10.13
N HIS A 21 14.79 4.08 -10.83
CA HIS A 21 15.91 3.16 -10.60
C HIS A 21 16.83 3.50 -9.42
N ALA A 22 16.85 4.75 -8.94
CA ALA A 22 17.80 5.18 -7.93
C ALA A 22 17.06 5.56 -6.64
N PRO A 23 17.29 4.84 -5.51
CA PRO A 23 16.79 5.29 -4.23
C PRO A 23 17.34 6.68 -3.91
N GLN A 24 16.52 7.51 -3.28
CA GLN A 24 16.87 8.86 -2.89
C GLN A 24 16.94 8.95 -1.38
N THR A 25 17.95 9.64 -0.85
CA THR A 25 18.04 9.91 0.59
C THR A 25 17.57 11.32 0.89
N ALA A 26 16.72 11.48 1.90
CA ALA A 26 16.32 12.77 2.44
C ALA A 26 16.60 12.82 3.95
N ASN A 27 17.19 13.93 4.39
CA ASN A 27 17.42 14.19 5.81
C ASN A 27 16.26 15.00 6.38
N GLY A 28 15.84 14.64 7.58
CA GLY A 28 14.83 15.37 8.33
C GLY A 28 15.41 16.53 9.13
N TYR A 29 14.49 17.40 9.56
CA TYR A 29 14.76 18.40 10.58
C TYR A 29 13.95 18.09 11.84
N TYR A 30 14.56 18.36 12.98
CA TYR A 30 13.93 18.19 14.28
C TYR A 30 12.81 19.23 14.47
N VAL A 31 11.68 18.79 15.04
CA VAL A 31 10.54 19.65 15.32
C VAL A 31 10.36 19.84 16.81
N ARG A 32 10.20 18.75 17.56
CA ARG A 32 10.02 18.77 19.01
C ARG A 32 10.26 17.41 19.65
N THR A 33 10.37 17.42 20.97
CA THR A 33 10.30 16.24 21.85
C THR A 33 9.01 16.34 22.67
N PHE A 34 8.28 15.24 22.77
CA PHE A 34 7.08 15.11 23.59
C PHE A 34 7.45 14.82 25.05
N ASP A 35 6.49 15.03 25.97
CA ASP A 35 6.70 14.78 27.41
C ASP A 35 7.06 13.32 27.73
N ASP A 36 6.68 12.39 26.85
CA ASP A 36 7.00 10.96 26.94
C ASP A 36 8.38 10.59 26.34
N GLY A 37 9.15 11.58 25.87
CA GLY A 37 10.47 11.41 25.28
C GLY A 37 10.48 11.00 23.81
N ARG A 38 9.32 10.80 23.17
CA ARG A 38 9.26 10.64 21.71
C ARG A 38 9.67 11.94 21.01
N GLU A 39 10.11 11.82 19.77
CA GLU A 39 10.51 12.97 18.97
C GLU A 39 9.75 13.04 17.67
N GLU A 40 9.47 14.27 17.24
CA GLU A 40 8.90 14.58 15.95
C GLU A 40 9.98 15.13 15.03
N TRP A 41 10.10 14.50 13.87
CA TRP A 41 11.02 14.88 12.81
C TRP A 41 10.22 15.01 11.51
N HIS A 42 10.54 16.01 10.71
CA HIS A 42 9.94 16.21 9.40
C HIS A 42 10.97 15.97 8.32
N VAL A 43 10.68 15.04 7.40
CA VAL A 43 11.57 14.68 6.30
C VAL A 43 10.97 15.17 4.98
N PRO A 44 11.53 16.23 4.36
CA PRO A 44 11.03 16.72 3.09
C PRO A 44 11.45 15.79 1.94
N VAL A 45 10.46 15.19 1.29
CA VAL A 45 10.64 14.37 0.09
C VAL A 45 10.12 15.11 -1.14
N ARG A 46 10.76 14.92 -2.29
CA ARG A 46 10.36 15.58 -3.54
C ARG A 46 9.80 14.54 -4.51
N VAL A 47 8.50 14.62 -4.73
CA VAL A 47 7.79 13.79 -5.71
C VAL A 47 7.35 14.65 -6.89
N ARG A 48 7.35 14.09 -8.11
CA ARG A 48 6.73 14.80 -9.25
C ARG A 48 5.21 14.69 -9.14
N SER A 49 4.50 15.77 -9.44
CA SER A 49 3.05 15.85 -9.25
C SER A 49 2.23 14.86 -10.08
N TRP A 50 2.80 14.28 -11.14
CA TRP A 50 2.16 13.24 -11.96
C TRP A 50 2.68 11.82 -11.68
N GLU A 51 3.75 11.67 -10.88
CA GLU A 51 4.33 10.38 -10.46
C GLU A 51 3.94 10.03 -9.01
N GLY A 52 3.71 11.04 -8.18
CA GLY A 52 3.78 10.97 -6.71
C GLY A 52 2.51 10.61 -5.98
N SER A 53 1.79 9.59 -6.43
CA SER A 53 0.63 9.08 -5.67
C SER A 53 1.08 8.15 -4.53
N LEU A 54 2.26 7.53 -4.61
CA LEU A 54 2.83 6.60 -3.64
C LEU A 54 4.36 6.75 -3.59
N ILE A 55 4.94 6.72 -2.40
CA ILE A 55 6.37 6.49 -2.16
C ILE A 55 6.53 5.33 -1.18
N THR A 56 7.63 4.59 -1.31
CA THR A 56 8.08 3.61 -0.33
C THR A 56 9.38 4.08 0.31
N PHE A 57 9.61 3.79 1.58
CA PHE A 57 10.84 4.21 2.26
C PHE A 57 11.25 3.31 3.42
N ASP A 58 12.56 3.30 3.68
CA ASP A 58 13.17 2.86 4.94
C ASP A 58 13.58 4.08 5.74
N ALA A 59 13.49 3.99 7.06
CA ALA A 59 13.90 5.07 7.95
C ALA A 59 15.26 4.76 8.58
N TRP A 60 16.03 5.81 8.87
CA TRP A 60 17.26 5.67 9.65
C TRP A 60 17.42 6.82 10.65
N TYR A 61 18.15 6.53 11.71
CA TYR A 61 18.37 7.42 12.84
C TYR A 61 19.82 7.39 13.28
N GLU A 62 20.42 8.57 13.48
CA GLU A 62 21.71 8.77 14.14
C GLU A 62 21.47 9.43 15.50
N ASP A 63 21.99 8.84 16.59
CA ASP A 63 21.74 9.35 17.95
C ASP A 63 22.72 10.42 18.44
N GLY A 64 23.68 10.78 17.60
CA GLY A 64 24.73 11.73 17.91
C GLY A 64 25.90 11.14 18.72
N THR A 65 25.94 9.82 18.94
CA THR A 65 27.08 9.14 19.55
C THR A 65 28.02 8.56 18.50
N TRP A 66 29.30 8.46 18.86
CA TRP A 66 30.36 7.96 18.00
C TRP A 66 31.02 6.71 18.62
N TYR A 67 31.49 5.80 17.79
CA TYR A 67 32.28 4.63 18.19
C TYR A 67 33.45 4.42 17.23
N PHE A 68 34.53 3.82 17.69
CA PHE A 68 35.63 3.41 16.83
C PHE A 68 35.33 2.01 16.28
N ASP A 69 35.21 1.88 14.97
CA ASP A 69 35.05 0.61 14.27
C ASP A 69 36.45 0.03 14.01
N GLU A 70 36.88 -0.92 14.84
CA GLU A 70 38.21 -1.54 14.72
C GLU A 70 38.41 -2.27 13.38
N GLY A 71 37.35 -2.84 12.81
CA GLY A 71 37.42 -3.57 11.54
C GLY A 71 37.62 -2.65 10.34
N ALA A 72 37.04 -1.44 10.39
CA ALA A 72 37.22 -0.41 9.38
C ALA A 72 38.39 0.56 9.67
N GLY A 73 38.89 0.60 10.91
CA GLY A 73 39.97 1.48 11.35
C GLY A 73 39.58 2.96 11.44
N GLU A 74 38.30 3.27 11.66
CA GLU A 74 37.77 4.64 11.63
C GLU A 74 36.70 4.90 12.69
N TRP A 75 36.50 6.17 13.06
CA TRP A 75 35.37 6.58 13.90
C TRP A 75 34.09 6.65 13.07
N ARG A 76 33.02 6.03 13.56
CA ARG A 76 31.69 6.00 12.94
C ARG A 76 30.64 6.53 13.89
N LYS A 77 29.58 7.10 13.30
CA LYS A 77 28.36 7.44 14.04
C LYS A 77 27.56 6.19 14.31
N ARG A 78 26.90 6.11 15.46
CA ARG A 78 25.89 5.08 15.67
C ARG A 78 24.66 5.42 14.84
N THR A 79 24.34 4.53 13.91
CA THR A 79 23.18 4.62 13.03
C THR A 79 22.32 3.38 13.22
N TRP A 80 21.02 3.58 13.37
CA TRP A 80 20.01 2.55 13.37
C TRP A 80 19.20 2.68 12.09
N VAL A 81 18.92 1.56 11.47
CA VAL A 81 18.04 1.48 10.30
C VAL A 81 16.80 0.73 10.77
N ASP A 82 15.65 1.29 10.44
CA ASP A 82 14.37 0.62 10.51
C ASP A 82 13.99 0.27 9.07
N ASP A 83 14.32 -0.97 8.71
CA ASP A 83 13.97 -1.59 7.45
C ASP A 83 12.66 -2.41 7.57
N ASN A 84 11.98 -2.33 8.72
CA ASN A 84 10.71 -3.02 9.00
C ASN A 84 10.74 -4.50 8.58
N GLY A 85 11.83 -5.22 8.91
CA GLY A 85 11.96 -6.64 8.59
C GLY A 85 12.19 -6.95 7.11
N GLY A 86 12.52 -5.93 6.31
CA GLY A 86 12.64 -5.97 4.86
C GLY A 86 11.41 -5.46 4.10
N ASP A 87 10.35 -5.07 4.81
CA ASP A 87 9.13 -4.50 4.23
C ASP A 87 9.20 -2.98 4.16
N LEU A 88 8.63 -2.39 3.10
CA LEU A 88 8.76 -0.96 2.88
C LEU A 88 7.61 -0.18 3.53
N TYR A 89 7.92 0.92 4.22
CA TYR A 89 6.88 1.84 4.68
C TYR A 89 6.26 2.60 3.49
N PRO A 90 4.93 2.57 3.30
CA PRO A 90 4.28 3.36 2.28
C PRO A 90 3.91 4.76 2.79
N ALA A 91 4.04 5.76 1.94
CA ALA A 91 3.33 7.03 2.08
C ALA A 91 2.60 7.37 0.77
N ALA A 92 1.27 7.56 0.85
CA ALA A 92 0.41 7.72 -0.31
C ALA A 92 -0.47 8.97 -0.20
N MET A 93 -0.76 9.61 -1.33
CA MET A 93 -1.69 10.75 -1.39
C MET A 93 -3.16 10.34 -1.24
N GLY A 94 -3.46 9.05 -1.40
CA GLY A 94 -4.78 8.48 -1.24
C GLY A 94 -4.83 7.00 -1.60
N PRO A 95 -5.93 6.30 -1.26
CA PRO A 95 -6.05 4.85 -1.39
C PRO A 95 -5.86 4.35 -2.82
N TRP A 96 -6.35 5.11 -3.82
CA TRP A 96 -6.22 4.79 -5.26
C TRP A 96 -4.77 4.59 -5.72
N SER A 97 -3.81 5.13 -4.98
CA SER A 97 -2.38 5.04 -5.27
C SER A 97 -1.80 3.68 -4.92
N ILE A 98 -2.39 3.04 -3.91
CA ILE A 98 -2.02 1.72 -3.39
C ILE A 98 -2.88 0.67 -4.08
N LEU A 99 -4.17 0.94 -4.23
CA LEU A 99 -5.15 -0.03 -4.72
C LEU A 99 -6.15 0.69 -5.60
N SER A 100 -6.30 0.25 -6.84
CA SER A 100 -7.25 0.83 -7.79
C SER A 100 -7.77 -0.21 -8.76
N ARG A 101 -9.05 -0.13 -9.13
CA ARG A 101 -9.57 -0.87 -10.28
C ARG A 101 -8.80 -0.46 -11.55
N PHE A 102 -8.56 -1.41 -12.45
CA PHE A 102 -8.13 -1.07 -13.79
C PHE A 102 -9.24 -0.30 -14.50
N TRP A 103 -8.87 0.80 -15.16
CA TRP A 103 -9.80 1.60 -15.96
C TRP A 103 -10.03 0.91 -17.31
N THR A 104 -10.66 -0.26 -17.29
CA THR A 104 -11.37 -0.78 -18.45
C THR A 104 -12.84 -0.47 -18.26
N PRO A 105 -13.56 -0.05 -19.32
CA PRO A 105 -15.00 0.15 -19.23
C PRO A 105 -15.65 -1.13 -18.68
N GLU A 106 -16.79 -0.97 -18.00
CA GLU A 106 -17.56 -2.00 -17.26
C GLU A 106 -18.02 -3.21 -18.10
N SER A 107 -17.50 -3.37 -19.32
CA SER A 107 -17.73 -4.45 -20.28
C SER A 107 -17.44 -5.86 -19.77
N GLY A 108 -16.96 -6.02 -18.54
CA GLY A 108 -16.60 -7.30 -17.95
C GLY A 108 -17.63 -7.88 -16.98
N VAL A 109 -18.53 -7.08 -16.38
CA VAL A 109 -19.46 -7.56 -15.34
C VAL A 109 -20.91 -7.31 -15.74
N THR A 110 -21.74 -8.35 -15.65
CA THR A 110 -23.20 -8.28 -15.83
C THR A 110 -23.91 -8.43 -14.49
N VAL A 111 -25.03 -7.72 -14.33
CA VAL A 111 -25.93 -7.79 -13.18
C VAL A 111 -27.35 -8.04 -13.69
N GLY A 112 -28.06 -9.01 -13.13
CA GLY A 112 -29.43 -9.32 -13.55
C GLY A 112 -30.04 -10.57 -12.91
N GLU A 113 -30.92 -11.25 -13.65
CA GLU A 113 -31.68 -12.42 -13.17
C GLU A 113 -30.77 -13.57 -12.75
N GLU A 114 -29.68 -13.81 -13.47
CA GLU A 114 -28.68 -14.85 -13.15
C GLU A 114 -27.75 -14.44 -11.98
N GLY A 115 -27.77 -13.17 -11.58
CA GLY A 115 -26.95 -12.61 -10.51
C GLY A 115 -25.86 -11.68 -11.02
N VAL A 116 -24.65 -11.78 -10.45
CA VAL A 116 -23.48 -10.97 -10.84
C VAL A 116 -22.43 -11.88 -11.43
N GLN A 117 -22.08 -11.65 -12.70
CA GLN A 117 -21.16 -12.52 -13.44
C GLN A 117 -20.08 -11.70 -14.12
N GLY A 118 -18.86 -12.22 -14.17
CA GLY A 118 -17.79 -11.69 -15.02
C GLY A 118 -16.50 -11.31 -14.32
N LEU A 119 -15.71 -10.41 -14.90
CA LEU A 119 -14.33 -10.16 -14.46
C LEU A 119 -14.13 -8.72 -13.97
N LEU A 120 -13.45 -8.58 -12.83
CA LEU A 120 -12.87 -7.32 -12.38
C LEU A 120 -11.35 -7.46 -12.22
N ASP A 121 -10.65 -6.43 -12.68
CA ASP A 121 -9.19 -6.35 -12.70
C ASP A 121 -8.73 -5.15 -11.89
N PHE A 122 -7.62 -5.32 -11.16
CA PHE A 122 -7.10 -4.32 -10.22
C PHE A 122 -5.59 -4.19 -10.33
N ARG A 123 -5.12 -2.98 -10.10
CA ARG A 123 -3.71 -2.66 -9.84
C ARG A 123 -3.54 -2.51 -8.32
N VAL A 124 -2.62 -3.27 -7.76
CA VAL A 124 -2.25 -3.25 -6.33
C VAL A 124 -0.78 -2.90 -6.20
N ALA A 125 -0.40 -2.05 -5.26
CA ALA A 125 0.99 -1.75 -4.96
C ALA A 125 1.66 -2.94 -4.26
N ASN A 126 2.88 -3.26 -4.68
CA ASN A 126 3.69 -4.31 -4.11
C ASN A 126 4.50 -3.77 -2.92
N LEU A 127 3.82 -3.52 -1.81
CA LEU A 127 4.44 -2.91 -0.62
C LEU A 127 5.09 -3.93 0.32
N ASP A 128 4.65 -5.18 0.24
CA ASP A 128 4.93 -6.22 1.22
C ASP A 128 4.80 -7.58 0.52
N TRP A 129 5.48 -8.60 1.00
CA TRP A 129 5.25 -9.97 0.53
C TRP A 129 3.96 -10.57 1.09
N ASP A 130 3.61 -10.31 2.35
CA ASP A 130 2.54 -11.00 3.08
C ASP A 130 1.16 -10.32 3.00
N LYS A 131 0.91 -9.58 1.92
CA LYS A 131 -0.31 -8.79 1.70
C LYS A 131 -1.63 -9.59 1.66
N GLU A 132 -2.70 -8.96 2.13
CA GLU A 132 -4.09 -9.37 1.89
C GLU A 132 -4.77 -8.44 0.88
N VAL A 133 -5.53 -9.02 -0.05
CA VAL A 133 -6.37 -8.30 -1.02
C VAL A 133 -7.78 -8.89 -0.92
N ALA A 134 -8.77 -8.05 -0.69
CA ALA A 134 -10.15 -8.47 -0.57
C ALA A 134 -11.12 -7.48 -1.22
N MET A 135 -12.31 -7.97 -1.56
CA MET A 135 -13.44 -7.15 -1.98
C MET A 135 -14.56 -7.33 -0.97
N VAL A 136 -15.09 -6.21 -0.49
CA VAL A 136 -16.29 -6.18 0.35
C VAL A 136 -17.43 -5.73 -0.52
N TRP A 137 -18.52 -6.49 -0.53
CA TRP A 137 -19.59 -6.26 -1.47
C TRP A 137 -20.97 -6.53 -0.87
N SER A 138 -21.99 -5.99 -1.52
CA SER A 138 -23.40 -6.13 -1.17
C SER A 138 -24.27 -6.14 -2.42
N THR A 139 -25.41 -6.81 -2.34
CA THR A 139 -26.45 -6.83 -3.38
C THR A 139 -27.80 -6.28 -2.88
N ASP A 140 -27.84 -5.77 -1.64
CA ASP A 140 -29.06 -5.37 -0.92
C ASP A 140 -28.97 -3.97 -0.29
N GLY A 141 -28.09 -3.12 -0.83
CA GLY A 141 -27.88 -1.76 -0.33
C GLY A 141 -27.17 -1.71 1.02
N TRP A 142 -26.20 -2.61 1.23
CA TRP A 142 -25.39 -2.76 2.44
C TRP A 142 -26.17 -3.19 3.69
N GLN A 143 -27.32 -3.86 3.54
CA GLN A 143 -27.98 -4.52 4.67
C GLN A 143 -27.20 -5.78 5.07
N THR A 144 -26.64 -6.48 4.09
CA THR A 144 -25.65 -7.53 4.28
C THR A 144 -24.35 -7.18 3.55
N SER A 145 -23.24 -7.60 4.14
CA SER A 145 -21.90 -7.44 3.56
C SER A 145 -21.22 -8.80 3.43
N HIS A 146 -20.64 -9.04 2.27
CA HIS A 146 -19.89 -10.25 1.96
C HIS A 146 -18.43 -9.91 1.68
N TRP A 147 -17.55 -10.86 1.92
CA TRP A 147 -16.10 -10.72 1.72
C TRP A 147 -15.61 -11.76 0.72
N SER A 148 -14.87 -11.27 -0.26
CA SER A 148 -14.18 -12.06 -1.29
C SER A 148 -12.69 -11.84 -1.13
N GLY A 149 -12.00 -12.78 -0.48
CA GLY A 149 -10.55 -12.73 -0.26
C GLY A 149 -9.74 -13.38 -1.38
N GLN A 150 -8.44 -13.59 -1.13
CA GLN A 150 -7.55 -14.30 -2.04
C GLN A 150 -7.83 -15.80 -2.07
N GLY A 151 -7.62 -16.44 -3.22
CA GLY A 151 -7.75 -17.89 -3.35
C GLY A 151 -7.89 -18.37 -4.79
N ALA A 152 -8.27 -19.63 -4.96
CA ALA A 152 -8.37 -20.31 -6.26
C ALA A 152 -9.81 -20.66 -6.68
N GLY A 153 -10.79 -20.39 -5.82
CA GLY A 153 -12.22 -20.63 -6.06
C GLY A 153 -12.94 -19.47 -6.74
N PRO A 154 -14.25 -19.62 -7.02
CA PRO A 154 -15.08 -18.55 -7.52
C PRO A 154 -15.16 -17.39 -6.51
N ASN A 155 -15.33 -16.16 -7.00
CA ASN A 155 -15.39 -14.96 -6.19
C ASN A 155 -14.14 -14.73 -5.30
N GLN A 156 -12.97 -15.22 -5.73
CA GLN A 156 -11.71 -15.00 -5.03
C GLN A 156 -10.69 -14.28 -5.91
N PHE A 157 -9.83 -13.50 -5.26
CA PHE A 157 -8.72 -12.81 -5.92
C PHE A 157 -7.60 -13.77 -6.29
N ARG A 158 -7.11 -13.63 -7.51
CA ARG A 158 -5.91 -14.30 -8.02
C ARG A 158 -4.92 -13.28 -8.56
N PHE A 159 -3.65 -13.51 -8.26
CA PHE A 159 -2.54 -12.83 -8.92
C PHE A 159 -2.52 -13.21 -10.41
N VAL A 160 -2.34 -12.22 -11.28
CA VAL A 160 -2.27 -12.42 -12.73
C VAL A 160 -0.83 -12.28 -13.21
N ASN A 161 -0.24 -11.11 -13.00
CA ASN A 161 1.13 -10.79 -13.41
C ASN A 161 1.62 -9.53 -12.69
N PRO A 162 2.94 -9.32 -12.60
CA PRO A 162 3.45 -8.05 -12.13
C PRO A 162 3.18 -6.92 -13.15
N LEU A 163 3.14 -5.68 -12.68
CA LEU A 163 2.90 -4.48 -13.47
C LEU A 163 4.06 -3.50 -13.35
N GLY A 164 4.32 -2.78 -14.45
CA GLY A 164 5.43 -1.84 -14.53
C GLY A 164 6.79 -2.52 -14.73
N SER A 165 7.84 -1.70 -14.76
CA SER A 165 9.22 -2.16 -14.96
C SER A 165 9.74 -2.90 -13.73
N ILE A 166 10.61 -3.90 -13.95
CA ILE A 166 11.40 -4.52 -12.88
C ILE A 166 12.50 -3.54 -12.46
N LEU A 167 12.56 -3.23 -11.17
CA LEU A 167 13.60 -2.43 -10.54
C LEU A 167 14.25 -3.27 -9.44
N ASP A 168 15.52 -3.64 -9.64
CA ASP A 168 16.29 -4.47 -8.71
C ASP A 168 15.61 -5.79 -8.33
N GLY A 169 14.93 -6.42 -9.30
CA GLY A 169 14.21 -7.68 -9.11
C GLY A 169 12.82 -7.53 -8.49
N GLN A 170 12.38 -6.31 -8.18
CA GLN A 170 11.09 -6.00 -7.59
C GLN A 170 10.23 -5.20 -8.58
N HIS A 171 8.92 -5.44 -8.59
CA HIS A 171 7.95 -4.61 -9.29
C HIS A 171 7.24 -3.70 -8.30
N ASP A 172 6.84 -2.50 -8.69
CA ASP A 172 6.09 -1.59 -7.82
C ASP A 172 4.60 -1.93 -7.71
N PHE A 173 4.06 -2.62 -8.72
CA PHE A 173 2.64 -2.93 -8.80
C PHE A 173 2.40 -4.35 -9.29
N GLU A 174 1.20 -4.85 -9.01
CA GLU A 174 0.72 -6.17 -9.36
C GLU A 174 -0.68 -6.09 -9.96
N HIS A 175 -0.94 -6.95 -10.93
CA HIS A 175 -2.27 -7.16 -11.49
C HIS A 175 -2.95 -8.29 -10.72
N TRP A 176 -4.06 -7.94 -10.08
CA TRP A 176 -4.94 -8.87 -9.41
C TRP A 176 -6.30 -8.93 -10.10
N ARG A 177 -6.91 -10.11 -10.14
CA ARG A 177 -8.21 -10.35 -10.79
C ARG A 177 -9.15 -11.10 -9.86
N ILE A 178 -10.43 -10.78 -9.93
CA ILE A 178 -11.51 -11.59 -9.38
C ILE A 178 -12.48 -11.97 -10.50
N GLU A 179 -12.96 -13.20 -10.45
CA GLU A 179 -14.02 -13.71 -11.31
C GLU A 179 -15.28 -13.88 -10.47
N LEU A 180 -16.28 -13.07 -10.80
CA LEU A 180 -17.56 -12.98 -10.13
C LEU A 180 -18.49 -14.05 -10.67
N ASP A 181 -19.06 -14.81 -9.74
CA ASP A 181 -20.11 -15.80 -9.93
C ASP A 181 -21.00 -15.76 -8.68
N ILE A 182 -21.84 -14.73 -8.59
CA ILE A 182 -22.73 -14.48 -7.44
C ILE A 182 -24.16 -14.79 -7.87
N PRO A 183 -24.87 -15.72 -7.19
CA PRO A 183 -26.22 -16.10 -7.58
C PRO A 183 -27.25 -14.97 -7.52
N GLY A 184 -28.15 -14.95 -8.49
CA GLY A 184 -29.24 -13.98 -8.62
C GLY A 184 -30.56 -14.36 -7.96
N PRO A 185 -31.60 -13.51 -8.15
CA PRO A 185 -31.58 -12.28 -8.93
C PRO A 185 -30.95 -11.08 -8.19
N VAL A 186 -30.22 -10.22 -8.91
CA VAL A 186 -29.61 -9.00 -8.37
C VAL A 186 -29.99 -7.80 -9.24
N GLN A 187 -30.42 -6.70 -8.61
CA GLN A 187 -30.72 -5.44 -9.31
C GLN A 187 -29.56 -4.45 -9.24
N ARG A 188 -28.78 -4.52 -8.17
CA ARG A 188 -27.70 -3.59 -7.88
C ARG A 188 -26.61 -4.32 -7.13
N PHE A 189 -25.39 -4.24 -7.65
CA PHE A 189 -24.18 -4.77 -7.04
C PHE A 189 -23.30 -3.62 -6.61
N GLU A 190 -22.92 -3.59 -5.33
CA GLU A 190 -22.06 -2.57 -4.77
C GLU A 190 -20.82 -3.20 -4.16
N TYR A 191 -19.66 -2.58 -4.34
CA TYR A 191 -18.42 -3.09 -3.77
C TYR A 191 -17.38 -2.01 -3.46
N ALA A 192 -16.47 -2.36 -2.55
CA ALA A 192 -15.23 -1.67 -2.25
C ALA A 192 -14.09 -2.70 -2.21
N ILE A 193 -12.85 -2.23 -2.37
CA ILE A 193 -11.68 -3.11 -2.37
C ILE A 193 -10.80 -2.73 -1.18
N VAL A 194 -10.21 -3.73 -0.55
CA VAL A 194 -9.40 -3.61 0.67
C VAL A 194 -8.02 -4.19 0.42
N TYR A 195 -7.00 -3.46 0.83
CA TYR A 195 -5.61 -3.90 0.88
C TYR A 195 -5.12 -3.85 2.31
N ARG A 196 -4.47 -4.93 2.77
CA ARG A 196 -3.77 -4.98 4.06
C ARG A 196 -2.36 -5.51 3.90
N HIS A 197 -1.45 -5.06 4.75
CA HIS A 197 -0.07 -5.54 4.79
C HIS A 197 0.56 -5.27 6.16
N GLY A 198 1.80 -5.73 6.37
CA GLY A 198 2.52 -5.60 7.62
C GLY A 198 2.08 -6.64 8.64
N PHE A 199 1.97 -7.90 8.22
CA PHE A 199 1.62 -9.00 9.14
C PHE A 199 2.86 -9.64 9.79
N ALA A 200 4.06 -9.31 9.31
CA ALA A 200 5.33 -9.78 9.85
C ALA A 200 5.66 -9.19 11.24
N GLU A 201 6.41 -9.97 12.02
CA GLU A 201 7.17 -9.55 13.23
C GLU A 201 6.42 -8.75 14.31
N GLY A 202 5.08 -8.88 14.40
CA GLY A 202 4.28 -8.14 15.39
C GLY A 202 4.07 -6.67 15.02
N ALA A 203 4.32 -6.30 13.76
CA ALA A 203 3.92 -5.02 13.20
C ALA A 203 2.40 -4.86 13.31
N THR A 204 1.94 -3.60 13.36
CA THR A 204 0.51 -3.30 13.30
C THR A 204 0.08 -3.31 11.84
N PRO A 205 -0.85 -4.19 11.44
CA PRO A 205 -1.28 -4.25 10.05
C PRO A 205 -1.87 -2.91 9.61
N SER A 206 -1.46 -2.45 8.43
CA SER A 206 -2.03 -1.29 7.78
C SER A 206 -3.19 -1.72 6.89
N GLU A 207 -4.26 -0.92 6.83
CA GLU A 207 -5.45 -1.20 6.02
C GLU A 207 -5.81 0.02 5.17
N VAL A 208 -6.07 -0.23 3.90
CA VAL A 208 -6.45 0.80 2.91
C VAL A 208 -7.68 0.35 2.15
N TRP A 209 -8.66 1.24 2.03
CA TRP A 209 -9.90 1.00 1.28
C TRP A 209 -9.97 1.88 0.04
N ASP A 210 -10.18 1.25 -1.11
CA ASP A 210 -10.70 1.94 -2.29
C ASP A 210 -12.23 1.73 -2.37
N ASN A 211 -12.95 2.70 -1.81
CA ASN A 211 -14.40 2.75 -1.78
C ASN A 211 -14.96 3.91 -2.64
N ASN A 212 -14.25 4.29 -3.71
CA ASN A 212 -14.68 5.37 -4.62
C ASN A 212 -15.02 6.69 -3.88
N GLY A 213 -14.17 7.09 -2.94
CA GLY A 213 -14.37 8.30 -2.12
C GLY A 213 -15.61 8.25 -1.23
N GLY A 214 -15.93 7.05 -0.70
CA GLY A 214 -17.08 6.81 0.17
C GLY A 214 -18.39 6.51 -0.55
N ARG A 215 -18.40 6.41 -1.89
CA ARG A 215 -19.59 6.12 -2.69
C ARG A 215 -19.75 4.65 -3.06
N ASN A 216 -18.68 3.87 -2.87
CA ASN A 216 -18.50 2.53 -3.42
C ASN A 216 -18.57 2.50 -4.96
N TYR A 217 -18.18 1.37 -5.52
CA TYR A 217 -18.44 1.06 -6.91
C TYR A 217 -19.82 0.44 -7.03
N VAL A 218 -20.59 0.86 -8.04
CA VAL A 218 -21.98 0.43 -8.23
C VAL A 218 -22.15 -0.04 -9.67
N ILE A 219 -22.75 -1.22 -9.85
CA ILE A 219 -23.17 -1.76 -11.14
C ILE A 219 -24.65 -2.14 -11.03
N GLU A 220 -25.48 -1.60 -11.92
CA GLU A 220 -26.92 -1.83 -11.92
C GLU A 220 -27.32 -2.77 -13.07
N ALA A 221 -28.40 -3.53 -12.87
CA ALA A 221 -28.98 -4.33 -13.93
C ALA A 221 -29.42 -3.44 -15.09
N GLN A 222 -29.15 -3.88 -16.32
CA GLN A 222 -29.62 -3.16 -17.50
C GLN A 222 -31.15 -3.24 -17.57
N PRO A 223 -31.85 -2.15 -17.94
CA PRO A 223 -33.28 -2.19 -18.15
C PRO A 223 -33.63 -3.21 -19.23
N LEU A 224 -34.63 -4.06 -18.96
CA LEU A 224 -35.25 -4.87 -20.00
C LEU A 224 -36.01 -3.92 -20.94
N PHE A 225 -35.56 -3.82 -22.20
CA PHE A 225 -36.24 -3.07 -23.26
C PHE A 225 -37.29 -3.95 -23.96
#